data_AF-A0AA51U040-F1
#
_entry.id   AF-A0AA51U040-F1
#
_cell.length_a   1.000
_cell.length_b   1.000
_cell.length_c   1.000
_cell.angle_alpha   90.00
_cell.angle_beta   90.00
_cell.angle_gamma   90.00
#
_symmetry.space_group_name_H-M   'P 1'
#
loop_
_entity.id
_entity.type
_entity.pdbx_description
1 polymer ?
#
loop_
_entity_poly.entity_id
_entity_poly.type
_entity_poly.pdbx_seq_one_letter_code
_entity_poly.pdbx_strand_id
1 'polypeptide(L)'
;MAFIRFSLATLGASALVATATPVSAQNVHISRLYEQVLENINYTEPGHVLDSFGVVRVDEGQAIRLALDVPANTSVQVMGDCDEDCIDLDLGVYNSAGKLLGEDRLDDYYPIVTFVSEADGRIELELDLVDCETSYCYTAYSVFIEGAE
;
A
#
# COMPACT_ATOMS: atom_id res chain seq x y z
N MET A 1 -23.80 75.01 25.59
CA MET A 1 -22.49 75.09 24.89
C MET A 1 -22.18 73.70 24.38
N ALA A 2 -21.99 73.56 23.08
CA ALA A 2 -21.73 72.32 22.37
C ALA A 2 -20.40 71.67 22.80
N PHE A 3 -20.23 70.36 22.57
CA PHE A 3 -19.18 69.80 21.71
C PHE A 3 -19.47 68.31 21.49
N ILE A 4 -19.86 67.98 20.26
CA ILE A 4 -19.96 66.63 19.72
C ILE A 4 -18.52 66.10 19.56
N ARG A 5 -18.24 64.88 20.05
CA ARG A 5 -17.04 64.13 19.66
C ARG A 5 -17.47 62.87 18.91
N PHE A 6 -17.19 62.88 17.62
CA PHE A 6 -17.22 61.70 16.76
C PHE A 6 -16.12 60.74 17.20
N SER A 7 -16.49 59.52 17.56
CA SER A 7 -15.54 58.40 17.65
C SER A 7 -15.69 57.55 16.39
N LEU A 8 -14.62 57.48 15.61
CA LEU A 8 -14.55 56.66 14.40
C LEU A 8 -14.70 55.18 14.79
N ALA A 9 -15.65 54.51 14.15
CA ALA A 9 -15.74 53.06 14.14
C ALA A 9 -14.58 52.49 13.29
N THR A 10 -13.70 51.73 13.91
CA THR A 10 -12.69 50.93 13.21
C THR A 10 -13.35 49.67 12.68
N LEU A 11 -13.58 49.63 11.36
CA LEU A 11 -13.92 48.43 10.62
C LEU A 11 -12.70 47.49 10.60
N GLY A 12 -12.69 46.48 11.47
CA GLY A 12 -11.74 45.39 11.40
C GLY A 12 -12.09 44.45 10.23
N ALA A 13 -11.38 44.57 9.12
CA ALA A 13 -11.47 43.62 8.02
C ALA A 13 -10.78 42.30 8.43
N SER A 14 -11.58 41.28 8.76
CA SER A 14 -11.08 39.91 8.93
C SER A 14 -10.81 39.31 7.56
N ALA A 15 -9.54 39.22 7.18
CA ALA A 15 -9.13 38.49 5.98
C ALA A 15 -9.11 36.98 6.31
N LEU A 16 -10.14 36.26 5.84
CA LEU A 16 -10.13 34.81 5.78
C LEU A 16 -9.11 34.38 4.72
N VAL A 17 -7.92 33.97 5.14
CA VAL A 17 -6.95 33.32 4.25
C VAL A 17 -7.43 31.87 4.08
N ALA A 18 -8.11 31.59 2.98
CA ALA A 18 -8.38 30.23 2.54
C ALA A 18 -7.06 29.63 2.02
N THR A 19 -6.36 28.86 2.85
CA THR A 19 -5.25 28.03 2.40
C THR A 19 -5.84 26.88 1.58
N ALA A 20 -5.85 27.02 0.26
CA ALA A 20 -6.14 25.91 -0.64
C ALA A 20 -5.02 24.88 -0.48
N THR A 21 -5.26 23.82 0.29
CA THR A 21 -4.39 22.65 0.30
C THR A 21 -4.50 21.97 -1.07
N PRO A 22 -3.40 21.75 -1.81
CA PRO A 22 -3.47 21.05 -3.08
C PRO A 22 -3.87 19.59 -2.82
N VAL A 23 -5.10 19.22 -3.21
CA VAL A 23 -5.64 17.84 -3.10
C VAL A 23 -5.02 16.89 -4.15
N SER A 24 -4.19 17.40 -5.07
CA SER A 24 -3.71 16.65 -6.24
C SER A 24 -2.44 15.82 -6.05
N ALA A 25 -1.72 15.92 -4.92
CA ALA A 25 -0.46 15.18 -4.74
C ALA A 25 -0.68 13.70 -4.37
N GLN A 26 -1.68 13.38 -3.55
CA GLN A 26 -1.91 12.01 -3.07
C GLN A 26 -2.32 11.01 -4.16
N ASN A 27 -2.95 11.47 -5.25
CA ASN A 27 -3.44 10.56 -6.30
C ASN A 27 -2.33 10.05 -7.23
N VAL A 28 -1.18 10.73 -7.32
CA VAL A 28 -0.12 10.36 -8.27
C VAL A 28 0.64 9.11 -7.82
N HIS A 29 0.95 9.01 -6.51
CA HIS A 29 1.66 7.86 -5.94
C HIS A 29 0.89 6.55 -6.15
N ILE A 30 -0.41 6.57 -5.88
CA ILE A 30 -1.30 5.42 -6.05
C ILE A 30 -1.43 5.03 -7.53
N SER A 31 -1.53 5.99 -8.46
CA SER A 31 -1.64 5.69 -9.89
C SER A 31 -0.41 4.95 -10.45
N ARG A 32 0.81 5.32 -10.02
CA ARG A 32 2.03 4.60 -10.43
C ARG A 32 2.10 3.20 -9.86
N LEU A 33 1.69 3.03 -8.61
CA LEU A 33 1.66 1.73 -7.95
C LEU A 33 0.76 0.73 -8.69
N TYR A 34 -0.39 1.20 -9.21
CA TYR A 34 -1.24 0.38 -10.07
C TYR A 34 -0.56 -0.05 -11.38
N GLU A 35 0.27 0.81 -11.98
CA GLU A 35 1.02 0.45 -13.17
C GLU A 35 2.08 -0.62 -12.86
N GLN A 36 2.81 -0.47 -11.76
CA GLN A 36 3.80 -1.46 -11.29
C GLN A 36 3.17 -2.83 -11.04
N VAL A 37 2.03 -2.87 -10.33
CA VAL A 37 1.26 -4.10 -10.10
C VAL A 37 0.90 -4.81 -11.42
N LEU A 38 0.58 -4.07 -12.47
CA LEU A 38 0.29 -4.67 -13.78
C LEU A 38 1.55 -5.12 -14.51
N GLU A 39 2.70 -4.48 -14.28
CA GLU A 39 4.00 -4.88 -14.82
C GLU A 39 4.53 -6.18 -14.18
N ASN A 40 4.08 -6.52 -12.97
CA ASN A 40 4.41 -7.77 -12.27
C ASN A 40 4.08 -9.04 -13.07
N ILE A 41 3.15 -8.95 -14.04
CA ILE A 41 2.86 -10.04 -14.97
C ILE A 41 4.09 -10.47 -15.80
N ASN A 42 5.09 -9.60 -15.95
CA ASN A 42 6.32 -9.91 -16.67
C ASN A 42 7.35 -10.64 -15.79
N TYR A 43 7.16 -10.62 -14.48
CA TYR A 43 8.02 -11.28 -13.50
C TYR A 43 7.40 -12.55 -12.92
N THR A 44 6.11 -12.79 -13.17
CA THR A 44 5.40 -13.93 -12.63
C THR A 44 5.90 -15.27 -13.19
N GLU A 45 5.75 -16.33 -12.39
CA GLU A 45 6.06 -17.69 -12.83
C GLU A 45 5.25 -18.10 -14.08
N PRO A 46 5.85 -18.85 -15.03
CA PRO A 46 5.14 -19.29 -16.22
C PRO A 46 3.88 -20.08 -15.88
N GLY A 47 2.74 -19.67 -16.45
CA GLY A 47 1.45 -20.32 -16.22
C GLY A 47 0.62 -19.65 -15.13
N HIS A 48 1.19 -18.73 -14.35
CA HIS A 48 0.43 -17.95 -13.39
C HIS A 48 -0.33 -16.79 -14.04
N VAL A 49 -1.48 -16.46 -13.46
CA VAL A 49 -2.34 -15.34 -13.87
C VAL A 49 -2.67 -14.47 -12.67
N LEU A 50 -2.83 -13.16 -12.88
CA LEU A 50 -3.21 -12.22 -11.83
C LEU A 50 -4.61 -12.57 -11.31
N ASP A 51 -4.71 -12.88 -10.02
CA ASP A 51 -5.96 -13.16 -9.31
C ASP A 51 -6.50 -11.90 -8.62
N SER A 52 -5.68 -11.31 -7.77
CA SER A 52 -6.06 -10.18 -6.94
C SER A 52 -4.88 -9.25 -6.67
N PHE A 53 -5.18 -7.99 -6.36
CA PHE A 53 -4.20 -6.99 -5.98
C PHE A 53 -4.85 -5.92 -5.09
N GLY A 54 -4.03 -5.16 -4.38
CA GLY A 54 -4.52 -4.06 -3.56
C GLY A 54 -3.40 -3.08 -3.23
N VAL A 55 -3.80 -1.86 -2.86
CA VAL A 55 -2.91 -0.79 -2.41
C VAL A 55 -3.32 -0.41 -1.00
N VAL A 56 -2.35 -0.34 -0.10
CA VAL A 56 -2.54 0.05 1.29
C VAL A 56 -1.51 1.09 1.69
N ARG A 57 -1.82 1.82 2.75
CA ARG A 57 -0.86 2.74 3.37
C ARG A 57 -0.31 2.04 4.61
N VAL A 58 1.01 2.04 4.75
CA VAL A 58 1.71 1.50 5.91
C VAL A 58 2.59 2.60 6.48
N ASP A 59 2.54 2.80 7.80
CA ASP A 59 3.42 3.75 8.47
C ASP A 59 4.81 3.11 8.64
N GLU A 60 5.87 3.92 8.59
CA GLU A 60 7.27 3.45 8.69
C GLU A 60 7.49 2.61 9.97
N GLY A 61 8.19 1.48 9.82
CA GLY A 61 8.48 0.53 10.90
C GLY A 61 7.24 -0.20 11.43
N GLN A 62 6.15 -0.22 10.68
CA GLN A 62 4.92 -0.96 11.02
C GLN A 62 4.61 -2.01 9.94
N ALA A 63 3.88 -3.03 10.36
CA ALA A 63 3.32 -4.04 9.47
C ALA A 63 1.80 -3.96 9.40
N ILE A 64 1.25 -4.29 8.24
CA ILE A 64 -0.18 -4.53 8.04
C ILE A 64 -0.41 -5.99 7.65
N ARG A 65 -1.52 -6.56 8.12
CA ARG A 65 -1.95 -7.90 7.75
C ARG A 65 -3.25 -7.91 6.96
N LEU A 66 -3.27 -8.69 5.89
CA LEU A 66 -4.37 -8.78 4.95
C LEU A 66 -4.76 -10.24 4.76
N ALA A 67 -5.99 -10.59 5.15
CA ALA A 67 -6.52 -11.93 4.93
C ALA A 67 -7.12 -12.02 3.51
N LEU A 68 -6.73 -13.05 2.77
CA LEU A 68 -7.19 -13.32 1.41
C LEU A 68 -7.59 -14.79 1.27
N ASP A 69 -8.49 -15.05 0.33
CA ASP A 69 -8.84 -16.41 -0.10
C ASP A 69 -8.25 -16.63 -1.52
N VAL A 70 -7.50 -17.71 -1.70
CA VAL A 70 -6.92 -18.18 -2.96
C VAL A 70 -7.42 -19.59 -3.27
N PRO A 71 -7.36 -20.09 -4.52
CA PRO A 71 -7.71 -21.47 -4.80
C PRO A 71 -6.85 -22.43 -3.96
N ALA A 72 -7.46 -23.51 -3.49
CA ALA A 72 -6.79 -24.49 -2.62
C ALA A 72 -5.87 -25.43 -3.42
N ASN A 73 -4.74 -25.83 -2.82
CA ASN A 73 -3.75 -26.74 -3.42
C ASN A 73 -3.22 -26.25 -4.78
N THR A 74 -3.06 -24.94 -4.94
CA THR A 74 -2.57 -24.31 -6.17
C THR A 74 -1.22 -23.63 -5.91
N SER A 75 -0.37 -23.54 -6.93
CA SER A 75 0.82 -22.67 -6.83
C SER A 75 0.38 -21.21 -6.82
N VAL A 76 0.86 -20.45 -5.84
CA VAL A 76 0.55 -19.04 -5.63
C VAL A 76 1.87 -18.27 -5.53
N GLN A 77 1.92 -17.13 -6.19
CA GLN A 77 3.02 -16.18 -6.08
C GLN A 77 2.48 -14.83 -5.65
N VAL A 78 3.07 -14.25 -4.61
CA VAL A 78 2.72 -12.93 -4.10
C VAL A 78 3.93 -12.03 -4.29
N MET A 79 3.69 -10.83 -4.81
CA MET A 79 4.72 -9.79 -4.94
C MET A 79 4.27 -8.55 -4.19
N GLY A 80 5.21 -7.93 -3.49
CA GLY A 80 5.06 -6.60 -2.91
C GLY A 80 5.58 -5.52 -3.86
N ASP A 81 4.95 -4.35 -3.81
CA ASP A 81 5.43 -3.13 -4.46
C ASP A 81 5.34 -1.98 -3.47
N CYS A 82 6.09 -0.91 -3.72
CA CYS A 82 6.12 0.25 -2.86
C CYS A 82 6.32 1.53 -3.68
N ASP A 83 5.84 2.67 -3.18
CA ASP A 83 6.00 3.95 -3.87
C ASP A 83 7.46 4.45 -3.84
N GLU A 84 7.70 5.62 -4.45
CA GLU A 84 9.05 6.13 -4.73
C GLU A 84 9.85 6.52 -3.47
N ASP A 85 9.21 6.61 -2.31
CA ASP A 85 9.85 6.96 -1.04
C ASP A 85 10.32 5.71 -0.27
N CYS A 86 10.04 4.51 -0.79
CA CYS A 86 10.24 3.24 -0.09
C CYS A 86 11.62 2.64 -0.37
N ILE A 87 12.28 2.21 0.70
CA ILE A 87 13.63 1.64 0.63
C ILE A 87 13.58 0.14 0.86
N ASP A 88 12.78 -0.30 1.83
CA ASP A 88 12.74 -1.68 2.30
C ASP A 88 11.29 -2.08 2.67
N LEU A 89 10.76 -3.06 1.95
CA LEU A 89 9.44 -3.65 2.15
C LEU A 89 9.57 -5.16 2.23
N ASP A 90 9.20 -5.68 3.39
CA ASP A 90 9.27 -7.09 3.71
C ASP A 90 7.91 -7.77 3.49
N LEU A 91 7.91 -9.01 3.00
CA LEU A 91 6.68 -9.80 2.77
C LEU A 91 6.72 -11.14 3.49
N GLY A 92 5.73 -11.39 4.34
CA GLY A 92 5.44 -12.70 4.92
C GLY A 92 4.10 -13.24 4.42
N VAL A 93 4.01 -14.55 4.19
CA VAL A 93 2.75 -15.23 3.87
C VAL A 93 2.51 -16.35 4.85
N TYR A 94 1.34 -16.33 5.51
CA TYR A 94 0.94 -17.31 6.52
C TYR A 94 -0.35 -18.01 6.11
N ASN A 95 -0.57 -19.23 6.60
CA ASN A 95 -1.87 -19.90 6.49
C ASN A 95 -2.84 -19.44 7.59
N SER A 96 -4.08 -19.94 7.54
CA SER A 96 -5.13 -19.67 8.54
C SER A 96 -4.79 -20.06 9.99
N ALA A 97 -3.81 -20.94 10.19
CA ALA A 97 -3.31 -21.37 11.50
C ALA A 97 -2.10 -20.55 11.98
N GLY A 98 -1.65 -19.56 11.21
CA GLY A 98 -0.47 -18.73 11.52
C GLY A 98 0.87 -19.41 11.23
N LYS A 99 0.88 -20.50 10.46
CA LYS A 99 2.11 -21.15 9.98
C LYS A 99 2.64 -20.36 8.78
N LEU A 100 3.91 -20.02 8.81
CA LEU A 100 4.61 -19.39 7.69
C LEU A 100 4.67 -20.35 6.49
N LEU A 101 4.19 -19.87 5.34
CA LEU A 101 4.23 -20.55 4.05
C LEU A 101 5.45 -20.11 3.23
N GLY A 102 5.86 -18.86 3.38
CA GLY A 102 7.07 -18.28 2.79
C GLY A 102 7.24 -16.83 3.21
N GLU A 103 8.45 -16.31 3.03
CA GLU A 103 8.77 -14.89 3.26
C GLU A 103 9.91 -14.44 2.36
N ASP A 104 9.95 -13.13 2.14
CA ASP A 104 11.06 -12.41 1.56
C ASP A 104 11.35 -11.21 2.47
N ARG A 105 12.60 -11.12 2.92
CA ARG A 105 13.08 -10.21 3.98
C ARG A 105 14.41 -9.54 3.58
N LEU A 106 14.61 -9.37 2.27
CA LEU A 106 15.80 -8.75 1.72
C LEU A 106 15.64 -7.22 1.81
N ASP A 107 16.75 -6.51 2.00
CA ASP A 107 16.82 -5.04 2.01
C ASP A 107 16.49 -4.45 0.60
N ASP A 108 15.26 -4.63 0.13
CA ASP A 108 14.68 -4.13 -1.11
C ASP A 108 13.18 -3.86 -0.98
N TYR A 109 12.58 -3.21 -1.97
CA TYR A 109 11.17 -2.81 -1.96
C TYR A 109 10.29 -3.66 -2.89
N TYR A 110 10.79 -4.80 -3.37
CA TYR A 110 10.11 -5.67 -4.33
C TYR A 110 10.18 -7.15 -3.91
N PRO A 111 9.61 -7.50 -2.74
CA PRO A 111 9.68 -8.85 -2.22
C PRO A 111 8.79 -9.82 -3.02
N ILE A 112 9.27 -11.04 -3.25
CA ILE A 112 8.54 -12.08 -4.02
C ILE A 112 8.49 -13.40 -3.24
N VAL A 113 7.28 -13.92 -3.00
CA VAL A 113 7.06 -15.19 -2.31
C VAL A 113 6.23 -16.14 -3.16
N THR A 114 6.80 -17.29 -3.53
CA THR A 114 6.07 -18.42 -4.14
C THR A 114 5.81 -19.51 -3.09
N PHE A 115 4.59 -20.04 -3.04
CA PHE A 115 4.20 -21.16 -2.17
C PHE A 115 3.05 -21.98 -2.80
N VAL A 116 2.69 -23.10 -2.18
CA VAL A 116 1.50 -23.87 -2.54
C VAL A 116 0.44 -23.66 -1.46
N SER A 117 -0.75 -23.21 -1.85
CA SER A 117 -1.85 -22.96 -0.91
C SER A 117 -2.36 -24.27 -0.28
N GLU A 118 -2.83 -24.19 0.96
CA GLU A 118 -3.38 -25.35 1.66
C GLU A 118 -4.87 -25.56 1.32
N ALA A 119 -5.47 -26.62 1.86
CA ALA A 119 -6.80 -27.10 1.47
C ALA A 119 -7.95 -26.12 1.77
N ASP A 120 -7.77 -25.18 2.70
CA ASP A 120 -8.77 -24.16 3.03
C ASP A 120 -8.63 -22.88 2.17
N GLY A 121 -7.55 -22.77 1.39
CA GLY A 121 -7.30 -21.63 0.50
C GLY A 121 -7.09 -20.30 1.23
N ARG A 122 -6.98 -20.28 2.56
CA ARG A 122 -6.89 -19.02 3.31
C ARG A 122 -5.45 -18.66 3.62
N ILE A 123 -5.08 -17.44 3.26
CA ILE A 123 -3.76 -16.88 3.55
C ILE A 123 -3.88 -15.55 4.29
N GLU A 124 -2.83 -15.20 5.02
CA GLU A 124 -2.62 -13.89 5.63
C GLU A 124 -1.30 -13.34 5.10
N LEU A 125 -1.38 -12.25 4.34
CA LEU A 125 -0.20 -11.49 3.93
C LEU A 125 0.21 -10.55 5.05
N GLU A 126 1.50 -10.43 5.29
CA GLU A 126 2.11 -9.45 6.18
C GLU A 126 3.07 -8.60 5.34
N LEU A 127 2.69 -7.34 5.12
CA LEU A 127 3.57 -6.33 4.51
C LEU A 127 4.18 -5.52 5.64
N ASP A 128 5.48 -5.63 5.83
CA ASP A 128 6.24 -4.94 6.89
C ASP A 128 7.09 -3.84 6.25
N LEU A 129 6.74 -2.59 6.51
CA LEU A 129 7.43 -1.44 5.93
C LEU A 129 8.65 -1.11 6.80
N VAL A 130 9.80 -1.69 6.48
CA VAL A 130 11.01 -1.61 7.29
C VAL A 130 11.65 -0.22 7.19
N ASP A 131 11.77 0.32 5.97
CA ASP A 131 12.40 1.62 5.72
C ASP A 131 11.66 2.42 4.63
N CYS A 132 11.32 3.66 4.96
CA CYS A 132 10.62 4.62 4.11
C CYS A 132 11.15 6.03 4.41
N GLU A 133 11.43 6.83 3.39
CA GLU A 133 11.99 8.18 3.54
C GLU A 133 11.03 9.16 4.23
N THR A 134 9.74 8.79 4.32
CA THR A 134 8.70 9.56 5.01
C THR A 134 8.03 8.73 6.10
N SER A 135 7.16 9.36 6.89
CA SER A 135 6.42 8.68 7.96
C SER A 135 5.52 7.51 7.50
N TYR A 136 5.27 7.37 6.20
CA TYR A 136 4.48 6.30 5.61
C TYR A 136 4.80 6.15 4.12
N CYS A 137 4.60 4.95 3.60
CA CYS A 137 4.63 4.69 2.16
C CYS A 137 3.29 4.06 1.74
N TYR A 138 2.90 4.23 0.48
CA TYR A 138 1.89 3.37 -0.13
C TYR A 138 2.58 2.08 -0.60
N THR A 139 2.04 0.95 -0.17
CA THR A 139 2.50 -0.39 -0.59
C THR A 139 1.39 -1.05 -1.40
N ALA A 140 1.76 -1.94 -2.32
CA ALA A 140 0.81 -2.81 -2.99
C ALA A 140 1.19 -4.27 -2.77
N TYR A 141 0.20 -5.12 -3.01
CA TYR A 141 0.42 -6.54 -3.22
C TYR A 141 -0.25 -6.95 -4.52
N SER A 142 0.32 -7.95 -5.18
CA SER A 142 -0.28 -8.66 -6.29
C SER A 142 -0.19 -10.16 -6.03
N VAL A 143 -1.29 -10.87 -6.26
CA VAL A 143 -1.41 -12.31 -6.08
C VAL A 143 -1.62 -12.93 -7.45
N PHE A 144 -0.71 -13.82 -7.81
CA PHE A 144 -0.77 -14.62 -9.01
C PHE A 144 -1.02 -16.08 -8.63
N ILE A 145 -1.89 -16.74 -9.38
CA ILE A 145 -2.24 -18.15 -9.16
C ILE A 145 -1.95 -18.93 -10.42
N GLU A 146 -1.50 -20.18 -10.28
CA GLU A 146 -1.38 -21.09 -11.41
C GLU A 146 -2.74 -21.19 -12.15
N GLY A 147 -2.73 -20.87 -13.44
CA GLY A 147 -3.90 -20.92 -14.29
C GLY A 147 -4.38 -22.37 -14.43
N ALA A 148 -5.69 -22.58 -14.33
CA ALA A 148 -6.28 -23.87 -14.71
C ALA A 148 -6.24 -24.01 -16.24
N GLU A 149 -5.49 -24.99 -16.75
CA GLU A 149 -5.56 -25.42 -18.16
C GLU A 149 -6.93 -26.04 -18.52
#